data_AF-A8PV03-F1
#
_entry.id   AF-A8PV03-F1
#
_cell.length_a   1.000
_cell.length_b   1.000
_cell.length_c   1.000
_cell.angle_alpha   90.00
_cell.angle_beta   90.00
_cell.angle_gamma   90.00
#
_symmetry.space_group_name_H-M   'P 1'
#
loop_
_entity.id
_entity.type
_entity.pdbx_description
1 polymer ?
#
loop_
_entity_poly.entity_id
_entity_poly.type
_entity_poly.pdbx_seq_one_letter_code
_entity_poly.pdbx_strand_id
1 'polypeptide(L)'
;MSADESNIICIEDDEENIEESGVKYSDKLPVCQGSSKILCRSSSQEVIQENERKKRGKNYAVPSILDDFFGVYCLLSRSPNRYFKNRCYIGYTVNPNRRIRQHNAGKEFGGAKKTDHRGPWDMVCIIHGFPNSVSALRFEWAWQNPEKSRRLRLLNLKKRTSETAFGFRLRIACHMLNSDPWRRLSLTFRWLLPELEIPFPLDVLPPSHIAVEHGAVTKISTLIPQLQEEYDVAGTCSLCLKPILSISELLRCHANETCKSHFHMRCLSKHALNAVDEYRTSLFPIQGQCPKCGVVYLWGDLIRDQRILLAVNKFNSSSTLFNMIPRGKLIKM
;
A
#
# COMPACT_ATOMS: atom_id res chain seq x y z
N MET A 1 -6.72 -4.18 53.58
CA MET A 1 -6.94 -5.11 52.45
C MET A 1 -6.26 -4.45 51.24
N SER A 2 -4.92 -4.47 51.08
CA SER A 2 -4.06 -5.58 50.57
C SER A 2 -4.72 -6.29 49.39
N ALA A 3 -4.19 -6.41 48.18
CA ALA A 3 -2.90 -6.13 47.54
C ALA A 3 -3.25 -5.87 46.03
N ASP A 4 -2.42 -5.63 45.04
CA ASP A 4 -0.98 -5.70 44.86
C ASP A 4 -0.68 -5.01 43.52
N GLU A 5 0.46 -4.35 43.44
CA GLU A 5 1.10 -3.93 42.19
C GLU A 5 1.68 -5.17 41.49
N SER A 6 1.64 -5.25 40.16
CA SER A 6 2.78 -5.70 39.33
C SER A 6 2.42 -6.03 37.88
N ASN A 7 3.42 -5.79 37.02
CA ASN A 7 3.60 -6.25 35.65
C ASN A 7 3.27 -5.26 34.52
N ILE A 8 4.05 -4.17 34.53
CA ILE A 8 4.58 -3.54 33.33
C ILE A 8 5.58 -4.52 32.70
N ILE A 9 5.24 -5.11 31.55
CA ILE A 9 6.20 -5.86 30.73
C ILE A 9 6.77 -4.88 29.71
N CYS A 10 8.01 -4.45 29.96
CA CYS A 10 8.88 -3.86 28.96
C CYS A 10 9.21 -4.95 27.93
N ILE A 11 8.85 -4.73 26.67
CA ILE A 11 9.37 -5.54 25.56
C ILE A 11 10.62 -4.81 25.09
N GLU A 12 11.76 -5.42 25.36
CA GLU A 12 13.09 -4.96 24.97
C GLU A 12 13.20 -4.90 23.43
N ASP A 13 13.68 -3.76 22.94
CA ASP A 13 14.02 -3.52 21.55
C ASP A 13 15.32 -4.27 21.20
N ASP A 14 15.21 -5.42 20.56
CA ASP A 14 16.34 -6.06 19.89
C ASP A 14 16.55 -5.39 18.51
N GLU A 15 17.46 -4.40 18.47
CA GLU A 15 18.05 -3.84 17.26
C GLU A 15 18.93 -4.91 16.55
N GLU A 16 18.31 -5.73 15.70
CA GLU A 16 19.08 -6.50 14.71
C GLU A 16 19.40 -5.61 13.49
N ASN A 17 20.68 -5.24 13.40
CA ASN A 17 21.33 -4.57 12.28
C ASN A 17 20.91 -5.16 10.92
N ILE A 18 20.09 -4.42 10.18
CA ILE A 18 19.87 -4.65 8.75
C ILE A 18 20.94 -3.84 8.01
N GLU A 19 21.96 -4.53 7.50
CA GLU A 19 22.91 -3.94 6.54
C GLU A 19 22.14 -3.36 5.36
N GLU A 20 22.13 -2.02 5.29
CA GLU A 20 21.68 -1.26 4.15
C GLU A 20 22.51 -1.63 2.92
N SER A 21 21.91 -2.38 1.98
CA SER A 21 22.39 -2.36 0.60
C SER A 21 22.01 -1.00 -0.02
N GLY A 22 22.83 0.01 0.26
CA GLY A 22 22.71 1.35 -0.27
C GLY A 22 22.91 1.38 -1.78
N VAL A 23 21.84 1.68 -2.53
CA VAL A 23 21.93 2.12 -3.92
C VAL A 23 21.82 3.64 -3.92
N LYS A 24 22.97 4.32 -4.02
CA LYS A 24 23.06 5.77 -4.27
C LYS A 24 22.50 6.07 -5.68
N TYR A 25 21.42 6.82 -5.77
CA TYR A 25 21.00 7.46 -7.01
C TYR A 25 21.85 8.71 -7.23
N SER A 26 22.72 8.69 -8.23
CA SER A 26 23.34 9.90 -8.79
C SER A 26 22.60 10.28 -10.06
N ASP A 27 21.88 11.39 -10.02
CA ASP A 27 21.31 12.03 -11.20
C ASP A 27 22.45 12.61 -12.06
N LYS A 28 22.77 11.93 -13.17
CA LYS A 28 23.49 12.52 -14.29
C LYS A 28 22.77 12.15 -15.59
N LEU A 29 22.01 13.11 -16.11
CA LEU A 29 21.47 13.09 -17.47
C LEU A 29 22.63 13.05 -18.48
N PRO A 30 22.61 12.17 -19.49
CA PRO A 30 23.57 12.25 -20.60
C PRO A 30 23.14 13.34 -21.59
N VAL A 31 24.08 14.22 -21.90
CA VAL A 31 24.04 15.17 -23.02
C VAL A 31 24.42 14.42 -24.31
N CYS A 32 23.54 14.43 -25.33
CA CYS A 32 23.89 13.98 -26.68
C CYS A 32 24.48 15.16 -27.48
N GLN A 33 25.71 14.99 -27.98
CA GLN A 33 26.37 15.90 -28.91
C GLN A 33 26.35 15.33 -30.34
N GLY A 34 25.93 16.20 -31.29
CA GLY A 34 26.32 16.20 -32.70
C GLY A 34 25.78 15.09 -33.59
N SER A 35 25.54 15.26 -34.89
CA SER A 35 25.59 16.41 -35.80
C SER A 35 24.99 15.89 -37.11
N SER A 36 24.13 16.66 -37.78
CA SER A 36 24.23 16.92 -39.24
C SER A 36 23.09 17.82 -39.71
N LYS A 37 23.52 18.90 -40.36
CA LYS A 37 22.77 20.02 -40.92
C LYS A 37 22.02 19.58 -42.18
N ILE A 38 20.75 19.96 -42.31
CA ILE A 38 20.20 20.39 -43.61
C ILE A 38 19.37 21.66 -43.38
N LEU A 39 19.78 22.69 -44.12
CA LEU A 39 19.28 24.05 -44.15
C LEU A 39 18.15 24.12 -45.19
N CYS A 40 16.97 24.61 -44.85
CA CYS A 40 16.11 25.23 -45.85
C CYS A 40 15.37 26.43 -45.26
N ARG A 41 15.62 27.58 -45.90
CA ARG A 41 15.07 28.92 -45.65
C ARG A 41 13.63 28.97 -46.18
N SER A 42 12.69 29.51 -45.41
CA SER A 42 11.80 30.60 -45.84
C SER A 42 10.78 31.01 -44.77
N SER A 43 10.53 32.32 -44.72
CA SER A 43 9.42 33.03 -44.09
C SER A 43 9.31 33.06 -42.56
N SER A 44 10.23 33.82 -41.98
CA SER A 44 10.12 34.49 -40.69
C SER A 44 9.05 35.60 -40.73
N GLN A 45 7.79 35.28 -40.38
CA GLN A 45 6.82 36.26 -39.84
C GLN A 45 5.51 35.65 -39.28
N GLU A 46 5.24 34.35 -39.50
CA GLU A 46 4.01 33.70 -38.99
C GLU A 46 4.20 32.90 -37.67
N VAL A 47 5.44 32.62 -37.27
CA VAL A 47 5.75 31.76 -36.09
C VAL A 47 5.72 32.52 -34.75
N ILE A 48 5.60 33.85 -34.77
CA ILE A 48 5.64 34.68 -33.54
C ILE A 48 4.23 34.87 -32.95
N GLN A 49 3.16 34.84 -33.74
CA GLN A 49 1.78 34.95 -33.22
C GLN A 49 1.21 33.61 -32.71
N GLU A 50 1.77 32.48 -33.15
CA GLU A 50 1.36 31.15 -32.69
C GLU A 50 1.97 30.78 -31.33
N ASN A 51 3.13 31.35 -30.99
CA ASN A 51 3.79 31.18 -29.70
C ASN A 51 3.26 32.10 -28.59
N GLU A 52 2.50 33.15 -28.94
CA GLU A 52 1.79 33.98 -27.95
C GLU A 52 0.37 33.48 -27.67
N ARG A 53 -0.25 32.72 -28.59
CA ARG A 53 -1.54 32.05 -28.35
C ARG A 53 -1.44 30.78 -27.51
N LYS A 54 -0.26 30.16 -27.41
CA LYS A 54 0.00 29.01 -26.51
C LYS A 54 0.30 29.37 -25.05
N LYS A 55 0.28 30.66 -24.68
CA LYS A 55 0.48 31.13 -23.29
C LYS A 55 -0.82 31.43 -22.52
N ARG A 56 -2.00 31.17 -23.09
CA ARG A 56 -3.30 31.40 -22.43
C ARG A 56 -4.11 30.11 -22.36
N GLY A 57 -3.92 29.39 -21.26
CA GLY A 57 -4.62 28.15 -20.94
C GLY A 57 -3.89 27.35 -19.88
N LYS A 58 -3.51 27.96 -18.75
CA LYS A 58 -3.17 27.16 -17.55
C LYS A 58 -4.48 26.50 -17.12
N ASN A 59 -4.74 25.28 -17.58
CA ASN A 59 -5.69 24.40 -16.91
C ASN A 59 -5.19 24.28 -15.47
N TYR A 60 -5.84 24.98 -14.54
CA TYR A 60 -5.58 24.82 -13.12
C TYR A 60 -5.99 23.39 -12.77
N ALA A 61 -5.02 22.48 -12.77
CA ALA A 61 -5.27 21.10 -12.37
C ALA A 61 -5.76 21.12 -10.93
N VAL A 62 -6.94 20.52 -10.70
CA VAL A 62 -7.50 20.39 -9.35
C VAL A 62 -6.47 19.65 -8.49
N PRO A 63 -6.11 20.17 -7.30
CA PRO A 63 -5.08 19.54 -6.47
C PRO A 63 -5.53 18.15 -6.03
N SER A 64 -4.58 17.22 -6.03
CA SER A 64 -4.80 15.83 -5.65
C SER A 64 -3.62 15.27 -4.86
N ILE A 65 -3.88 14.23 -4.08
CA ILE A 65 -2.92 13.51 -3.27
C ILE A 65 -2.79 12.12 -3.87
N LEU A 66 -1.59 11.71 -4.26
CA LEU A 66 -1.34 10.34 -4.69
C LEU A 66 -1.52 9.40 -3.50
N ASP A 67 -2.39 8.40 -3.62
CA ASP A 67 -2.59 7.40 -2.58
C ASP A 67 -1.28 6.59 -2.40
N ASP A 68 -0.87 6.42 -1.14
CA ASP A 68 0.27 5.58 -0.80
C ASP A 68 0.04 4.13 -1.26
N PHE A 69 1.03 3.55 -1.96
CA PHE A 69 1.00 2.16 -2.37
C PHE A 69 2.26 1.44 -1.90
N PHE A 70 2.07 0.33 -1.20
CA PHE A 70 3.13 -0.55 -0.73
C PHE A 70 2.72 -1.99 -1.07
N GLY A 71 3.51 -2.67 -1.91
CA GLY A 71 3.19 -4.03 -2.34
C GLY A 71 4.41 -4.93 -2.45
N VAL A 72 4.19 -6.21 -2.13
CA VAL A 72 5.18 -7.29 -2.27
C VAL A 72 4.68 -8.25 -3.33
N TYR A 73 5.47 -8.45 -4.37
CA TYR A 73 5.09 -9.19 -5.58
C TYR A 73 5.89 -10.47 -5.76
N CYS A 74 5.33 -11.41 -6.52
CA CYS A 74 6.05 -12.57 -7.03
C CYS A 74 6.15 -12.50 -8.56
N LEU A 75 7.38 -12.49 -9.07
CA LEU A 75 7.66 -12.66 -10.49
C LEU A 75 7.78 -14.14 -10.85
N LEU A 76 7.46 -14.47 -12.10
CA LEU A 76 7.72 -15.76 -12.72
C LEU A 76 8.57 -15.54 -13.99
N SER A 77 9.69 -16.25 -14.11
CA SER A 77 10.52 -16.18 -15.31
C SER A 77 9.92 -16.99 -16.45
N ARG A 78 9.77 -16.34 -17.59
CA ARG A 78 9.42 -16.94 -18.89
C ARG A 78 10.64 -17.21 -19.76
N SER A 79 11.83 -17.26 -19.16
CA SER A 79 13.07 -17.47 -19.92
C SER A 79 13.01 -18.75 -20.76
N PRO A 80 13.46 -18.70 -22.02
CA PRO A 80 13.62 -19.92 -22.83
C PRO A 80 14.74 -20.82 -22.26
N ASN A 81 15.66 -20.25 -21.48
CA ASN A 81 16.69 -21.02 -20.81
C ASN A 81 16.09 -21.84 -19.67
N ARG A 82 16.19 -23.18 -19.79
CA ARG A 82 15.67 -24.15 -18.81
C ARG A 82 16.14 -23.93 -17.37
N TYR A 83 17.31 -23.33 -17.16
CA TYR A 83 17.83 -23.06 -15.80
C TYR A 83 17.05 -21.95 -15.08
N PHE A 84 16.48 -21.02 -15.84
CA PHE A 84 15.75 -19.86 -15.33
C PHE A 84 14.24 -19.96 -15.53
N LYS A 85 13.79 -20.76 -16.52
CA LYS A 85 12.37 -20.98 -16.79
C LYS A 85 11.62 -21.38 -15.51
N ASN A 86 10.48 -20.72 -15.27
CA ASN A 86 9.61 -20.94 -14.12
C ASN A 86 10.25 -20.68 -12.74
N ARG A 87 11.41 -20.00 -12.68
CA ARG A 87 11.96 -19.50 -11.41
C ARG A 87 11.11 -18.32 -10.92
N CYS A 88 11.03 -18.17 -9.61
CA CYS A 88 10.33 -17.04 -8.98
C CYS A 88 11.32 -16.04 -8.40
N TYR A 89 10.91 -14.78 -8.35
CA TYR A 89 11.60 -13.71 -7.65
C TYR A 89 10.59 -12.93 -6.82
N ILE A 90 10.87 -12.72 -5.54
CA ILE A 90 10.02 -11.92 -4.65
C ILE A 90 10.63 -10.52 -4.51
N GLY A 91 9.82 -9.47 -4.60
CA GLY A 91 10.29 -8.11 -4.41
C GLY A 91 9.24 -7.17 -3.85
N TYR A 92 9.71 -6.02 -3.37
CA TYR A 92 8.87 -4.91 -2.92
C TYR A 92 8.80 -3.76 -3.95
N THR A 93 7.66 -3.07 -4.02
CA THR A 93 7.47 -1.88 -4.86
C THR A 93 6.39 -0.94 -4.36
N VAL A 94 6.55 0.35 -4.72
CA VAL A 94 5.51 1.38 -4.62
C VAL A 94 4.82 1.67 -5.97
N ASN A 95 5.28 1.01 -7.04
CA ASN A 95 4.75 1.18 -8.40
C ASN A 95 5.01 -0.09 -9.22
N PRO A 96 4.05 -1.05 -9.22
CA PRO A 96 4.20 -2.34 -9.90
C PRO A 96 4.50 -2.22 -11.40
N ASN A 97 3.77 -1.34 -12.10
CA ASN A 97 3.91 -1.12 -13.55
C ASN A 97 5.31 -0.61 -13.92
N ARG A 98 5.88 0.31 -13.13
CA ARG A 98 7.27 0.74 -13.31
C ARG A 98 8.24 -0.39 -13.02
N ARG A 99 8.02 -1.13 -11.92
CA ARG A 99 8.95 -2.13 -11.43
C ARG A 99 9.10 -3.33 -12.36
N ILE A 100 8.00 -3.79 -12.97
CA ILE A 100 8.07 -4.88 -13.96
C ILE A 100 8.88 -4.48 -15.20
N ARG A 101 8.74 -3.24 -15.67
CA ARG A 101 9.55 -2.71 -16.78
C ARG A 101 11.04 -2.67 -16.44
N GLN A 102 11.39 -2.23 -15.22
CA GLN A 102 12.78 -2.24 -14.76
C GLN A 102 13.37 -3.66 -14.75
N HIS A 103 12.63 -4.65 -14.25
CA HIS A 103 13.08 -6.05 -14.25
C HIS A 103 13.34 -6.59 -15.67
N ASN A 104 12.48 -6.23 -16.63
CA ASN A 104 12.61 -6.69 -18.02
C ASN A 104 13.62 -5.88 -18.85
N ALA A 105 13.91 -4.63 -18.49
CA ALA A 105 14.94 -3.81 -19.12
C ALA A 105 16.36 -4.20 -18.67
N GLY A 106 16.51 -4.78 -17.48
CA GLY A 106 17.80 -5.23 -16.94
C GLY A 106 18.34 -4.32 -15.83
N LYS A 107 19.44 -4.75 -15.20
CA LYS A 107 20.00 -4.08 -14.01
C LYS A 107 20.43 -2.62 -14.26
N GLU A 108 20.91 -2.33 -15.46
CA GLU A 108 21.36 -0.98 -15.86
C GLU A 108 20.20 0.04 -15.89
N PHE A 109 18.95 -0.44 -15.93
CA PHE A 109 17.74 0.38 -15.91
C PHE A 109 16.99 0.31 -14.57
N GLY A 110 17.69 -0.09 -13.51
CA GLY A 110 17.14 -0.21 -12.14
C GLY A 110 16.49 -1.57 -11.83
N GLY A 111 16.63 -2.56 -12.72
CA GLY A 111 16.25 -3.94 -12.44
C GLY A 111 17.13 -4.57 -11.35
N ALA A 112 16.65 -5.64 -10.71
CA ALA A 112 17.46 -6.34 -9.71
C ALA A 112 18.56 -7.18 -10.38
N LYS A 113 19.76 -7.21 -9.79
CA LYS A 113 20.86 -8.08 -10.25
C LYS A 113 20.45 -9.56 -10.36
N LYS A 114 19.61 -10.04 -9.44
CA LYS A 114 19.11 -11.43 -9.43
C LYS A 114 18.15 -11.75 -10.58
N THR A 115 17.56 -10.74 -11.24
CA THR A 115 16.62 -10.90 -12.34
C THR A 115 17.24 -10.63 -13.72
N ASP A 116 18.44 -10.05 -13.73
CA ASP A 116 19.16 -9.65 -14.93
C ASP A 116 19.44 -10.86 -15.86
N HIS A 117 19.17 -10.70 -17.16
CA HIS A 117 19.31 -11.75 -18.20
C HIS A 117 18.57 -13.08 -17.94
N ARG A 118 17.60 -13.09 -17.03
CA ARG A 118 16.85 -14.29 -16.61
C ARG A 118 15.36 -14.18 -16.92
N GLY A 119 14.97 -13.14 -17.65
CA GLY A 119 13.60 -12.89 -18.08
C GLY A 119 13.26 -13.45 -19.47
N PRO A 120 12.18 -12.96 -20.11
CA PRO A 120 11.28 -11.94 -19.57
C PRO A 120 10.57 -12.44 -18.30
N TRP A 121 10.21 -11.50 -17.44
CA TRP A 121 9.53 -11.73 -16.17
C TRP A 121 8.09 -11.29 -16.27
N ASP A 122 7.22 -12.13 -15.75
CA ASP A 122 5.81 -11.86 -15.53
C ASP A 122 5.61 -11.53 -14.05
N MET A 123 5.00 -10.40 -13.72
CA MET A 123 4.57 -10.12 -12.35
C MET A 123 3.20 -10.77 -12.16
N VAL A 124 3.18 -11.96 -11.55
CA VAL A 124 1.98 -12.82 -11.52
C VAL A 124 0.98 -12.34 -10.48
N CYS A 125 1.47 -12.07 -9.26
CA CYS A 125 0.64 -11.60 -8.16
C CYS A 125 1.37 -10.56 -7.30
N ILE A 126 0.59 -9.78 -6.57
CA ILE A 126 1.06 -8.80 -5.61
C ILE A 126 0.15 -8.76 -4.38
N ILE A 127 0.75 -8.77 -3.20
CA ILE A 127 0.08 -8.52 -1.94
C ILE A 127 0.31 -7.05 -1.61
N HIS A 128 -0.75 -6.29 -1.39
CA HIS A 128 -0.67 -4.85 -1.16
C HIS A 128 -1.66 -4.39 -0.08
N GLY A 129 -1.70 -3.10 0.18
CA GLY A 129 -2.45 -2.52 1.30
C GLY A 129 -1.66 -2.47 2.62
N PHE A 130 -0.35 -2.69 2.56
CA PHE A 130 0.52 -2.55 3.73
C PHE A 130 0.47 -1.12 4.28
N PRO A 131 0.52 -0.94 5.62
CA PRO A 131 0.46 0.39 6.22
C PRO A 131 1.71 1.23 5.97
N ASN A 132 2.86 0.65 5.63
CA ASN A 132 4.08 1.40 5.34
C ASN A 132 5.10 0.48 4.67
N SER A 133 6.18 1.08 4.20
CA SER A 133 7.33 0.37 3.66
C SER A 133 7.89 -0.66 4.63
N VAL A 134 8.02 -0.35 5.92
CA VAL A 134 8.60 -1.25 6.93
C VAL A 134 7.80 -2.56 7.03
N SER A 135 6.47 -2.48 7.10
CA SER A 135 5.60 -3.66 7.15
C SER A 135 5.72 -4.52 5.89
N ALA A 136 5.76 -3.87 4.72
CA ALA A 136 5.92 -4.54 3.43
C ALA A 136 7.32 -5.19 3.29
N LEU A 137 8.39 -4.50 3.69
CA LEU A 137 9.76 -5.02 3.64
C LEU A 137 9.96 -6.22 4.58
N ARG A 138 9.36 -6.18 5.78
CA ARG A 138 9.33 -7.34 6.69
C ARG A 138 8.61 -8.53 6.05
N PHE A 139 7.52 -8.30 5.31
CA PHE A 139 6.81 -9.33 4.57
C PHE A 139 7.68 -9.86 3.40
N GLU A 140 8.30 -8.99 2.61
CA GLU A 140 9.20 -9.39 1.53
C GLU A 140 10.33 -10.30 2.04
N TRP A 141 11.02 -9.88 3.10
CA TRP A 141 12.15 -10.63 3.65
C TRP A 141 11.73 -12.02 4.12
N ALA A 142 10.60 -12.13 4.83
CA ALA A 142 10.10 -13.41 5.31
C ALA A 142 9.64 -14.33 4.16
N TRP A 143 9.10 -13.77 3.07
CA TRP A 143 8.69 -14.54 1.89
C TRP A 143 9.90 -15.04 1.07
N GLN A 144 10.97 -14.25 1.02
CA GLN A 144 12.24 -14.65 0.43
C GLN A 144 12.93 -15.76 1.24
N ASN A 145 12.88 -15.68 2.58
CA ASN A 145 13.66 -16.53 3.50
C ASN A 145 12.76 -17.26 4.53
N PRO A 146 11.80 -18.10 4.10
CA PRO A 146 10.84 -18.76 5.00
C PRO A 146 11.51 -19.62 6.07
N GLU A 147 12.66 -20.22 5.76
CA GLU A 147 13.45 -21.04 6.69
C GLU A 147 14.18 -20.23 7.78
N LYS A 148 14.41 -18.93 7.53
CA LYS A 148 15.06 -18.02 8.49
C LYS A 148 14.07 -17.21 9.29
N SER A 149 12.89 -16.95 8.73
CA SER A 149 11.87 -16.15 9.40
C SER A 149 11.39 -16.80 10.68
N ARG A 150 11.50 -16.08 11.80
CA ARG A 150 10.99 -16.49 13.13
C ARG A 150 9.56 -17.03 13.07
N ARG A 151 8.73 -16.46 12.20
CA ARG A 151 7.30 -16.77 12.04
C ARG A 151 7.04 -18.02 11.20
N LEU A 152 7.96 -18.39 10.30
CA LEU A 152 7.74 -19.44 9.31
C LEU A 152 8.64 -20.65 9.51
N ARG A 153 9.81 -20.48 10.16
CA ARG A 153 10.79 -21.54 10.40
C ARG A 153 10.17 -22.74 11.12
N LEU A 154 9.33 -22.49 12.11
CA LEU A 154 8.66 -23.54 12.89
C LEU A 154 7.64 -24.35 12.07
N LEU A 155 7.11 -23.79 10.97
CA LEU A 155 6.21 -24.51 10.07
C LEU A 155 6.95 -25.52 9.20
N ASN A 156 8.29 -25.47 9.14
CA ASN A 156 9.15 -26.36 8.36
C ASN A 156 8.66 -26.59 6.91
N LEU A 157 8.23 -25.51 6.25
CA LEU A 157 7.64 -25.59 4.92
C LEU A 157 8.66 -26.10 3.90
N LYS A 158 8.37 -27.24 3.27
CA LYS A 158 9.13 -27.78 2.14
C LYS A 158 8.28 -27.80 0.88
N LYS A 159 8.90 -27.56 -0.26
CA LYS A 159 8.25 -27.67 -1.57
C LYS A 159 7.87 -29.14 -1.81
N ARG A 160 6.62 -29.40 -2.18
CA ARG A 160 6.17 -30.76 -2.56
C ARG A 160 6.76 -31.14 -3.93
N THR A 161 6.90 -32.44 -4.19
CA THR A 161 7.46 -32.93 -5.46
C THR A 161 6.64 -32.48 -6.67
N SER A 162 5.31 -32.56 -6.57
CA SER A 162 4.35 -32.13 -7.61
C SER A 162 4.09 -30.62 -7.67
N GLU A 163 4.47 -29.87 -6.65
CA GLU A 163 4.19 -28.43 -6.55
C GLU A 163 5.15 -27.65 -7.46
N THR A 164 4.65 -26.64 -8.16
CA THR A 164 5.51 -25.75 -8.96
C THR A 164 6.31 -24.81 -8.05
N ALA A 165 7.38 -24.19 -8.57
CA ALA A 165 8.10 -23.18 -7.80
C ALA A 165 7.18 -22.02 -7.38
N PHE A 166 6.26 -21.61 -8.28
CA PHE A 166 5.26 -20.59 -7.99
C PHE A 166 4.23 -21.06 -6.96
N GLY A 167 3.68 -22.28 -7.10
CA GLY A 167 2.74 -22.86 -6.14
C GLY A 167 3.31 -22.91 -4.72
N PHE A 168 4.59 -23.25 -4.58
CA PHE A 168 5.26 -23.20 -3.29
C PHE A 168 5.35 -21.79 -2.71
N ARG A 169 5.65 -20.77 -3.55
CA ARG A 169 5.69 -19.37 -3.11
C ARG A 169 4.31 -18.85 -2.74
N LEU A 170 3.27 -19.26 -3.46
CA LEU A 170 1.88 -18.96 -3.12
C LEU A 170 1.51 -19.54 -1.75
N ARG A 171 1.86 -20.80 -1.48
CA ARG A 171 1.62 -21.44 -0.18
C ARG A 171 2.34 -20.76 0.97
N ILE A 172 3.59 -20.35 0.77
CA ILE A 172 4.31 -19.54 1.77
C ILE A 172 3.55 -18.23 2.03
N ALA A 173 3.12 -17.53 0.97
CA ALA A 173 2.38 -16.28 1.12
C ALA A 173 1.07 -16.47 1.91
N CYS A 174 0.32 -17.55 1.65
CA CYS A 174 -0.90 -17.85 2.41
C CYS A 174 -0.60 -18.12 3.90
N HIS A 175 0.47 -18.84 4.25
CA HIS A 175 0.89 -18.97 5.65
C HIS A 175 1.24 -17.62 6.28
N MET A 176 1.89 -16.73 5.54
CA MET A 176 2.24 -15.39 6.02
C MET A 176 1.01 -14.52 6.25
N LEU A 177 0.03 -14.57 5.35
CA LEU A 177 -1.24 -13.88 5.50
C LEU A 177 -2.04 -14.38 6.71
N ASN A 178 -1.82 -15.62 7.14
CA ASN A 178 -2.41 -16.20 8.36
C ASN A 178 -1.57 -15.98 9.63
N SER A 179 -0.40 -15.35 9.54
CA SER A 179 0.52 -15.16 10.67
C SER A 179 0.57 -13.70 11.14
N ASP A 180 0.75 -13.49 12.43
CA ASP A 180 1.02 -12.14 12.96
C ASP A 180 2.36 -11.60 12.43
N PRO A 181 2.49 -10.27 12.21
CA PRO A 181 1.47 -9.25 12.44
C PRO A 181 0.51 -9.06 11.25
N TRP A 182 0.69 -9.80 10.15
CA TRP A 182 0.02 -9.51 8.89
C TRP A 182 -1.43 -9.97 8.86
N ARG A 183 -1.78 -11.02 9.61
CA ARG A 183 -3.14 -11.59 9.69
C ARG A 183 -4.22 -10.65 10.19
N ARG A 184 -3.86 -9.49 10.77
CA ARG A 184 -4.82 -8.49 11.24
C ARG A 184 -4.89 -7.26 10.34
N LEU A 185 -4.05 -7.22 9.29
CA LEU A 185 -4.04 -6.13 8.33
C LEU A 185 -5.09 -6.40 7.24
N SER A 186 -5.82 -5.37 6.84
CA SER A 186 -6.73 -5.42 5.69
C SER A 186 -5.94 -5.33 4.37
N LEU A 187 -5.08 -6.34 4.14
CA LEU A 187 -4.31 -6.52 2.92
C LEU A 187 -5.20 -7.02 1.79
N THR A 188 -4.68 -6.91 0.58
CA THR A 188 -5.29 -7.43 -0.62
C THR A 188 -4.29 -8.32 -1.34
N PHE A 189 -4.71 -9.53 -1.69
CA PHE A 189 -4.01 -10.38 -2.64
C PHE A 189 -4.55 -10.06 -4.05
N ARG A 190 -3.69 -9.67 -4.99
CA ARG A 190 -4.10 -9.33 -6.34
C ARG A 190 -3.39 -10.20 -7.37
N TRP A 191 -4.16 -10.88 -8.21
CA TRP A 191 -3.68 -11.50 -9.44
C TRP A 191 -3.51 -10.42 -10.50
N LEU A 192 -2.27 -10.19 -10.94
CA LEU A 192 -1.97 -9.19 -11.96
C LEU A 192 -2.14 -9.75 -13.37
N LEU A 193 -1.97 -11.07 -13.52
CA LEU A 193 -2.12 -11.83 -14.75
C LEU A 193 -3.09 -12.99 -14.48
N PRO A 194 -4.42 -12.78 -14.63
CA PRO A 194 -5.44 -13.79 -14.34
C PRO A 194 -5.24 -15.11 -15.10
N GLU A 195 -4.65 -15.06 -16.29
CA GLU A 195 -4.32 -16.24 -17.09
C GLU A 195 -3.23 -17.15 -16.46
N LEU A 196 -2.52 -16.67 -15.44
CA LEU A 196 -1.53 -17.41 -14.67
C LEU A 196 -2.04 -17.77 -13.25
N GLU A 197 -3.31 -17.49 -12.97
CA GLU A 197 -3.93 -17.85 -11.71
C GLU A 197 -3.93 -19.37 -11.50
N ILE A 198 -3.67 -19.77 -10.26
CA ILE A 198 -3.80 -21.15 -9.80
C ILE A 198 -4.63 -21.15 -8.52
N PRO A 199 -5.35 -22.25 -8.20
CA PRO A 199 -6.09 -22.35 -6.96
C PRO A 199 -5.21 -22.10 -5.74
N PHE A 200 -5.75 -21.43 -4.72
CA PHE A 200 -5.09 -21.33 -3.44
C PHE A 200 -4.89 -22.72 -2.81
N PRO A 201 -3.81 -22.94 -2.04
CA PRO A 201 -3.58 -24.22 -1.37
C PRO A 201 -4.70 -24.53 -0.37
N LEU A 202 -5.34 -25.68 -0.52
CA LEU A 202 -6.47 -26.08 0.33
C LEU A 202 -6.11 -26.22 1.82
N ASP A 203 -4.84 -26.51 2.11
CA ASP A 203 -4.32 -26.61 3.47
C ASP A 203 -4.08 -25.25 4.14
N VAL A 204 -4.06 -24.15 3.38
CA VAL A 204 -3.88 -22.80 3.90
C VAL A 204 -4.47 -21.77 2.93
N LEU A 205 -5.75 -21.44 3.15
CA LEU A 205 -6.42 -20.39 2.39
C LEU A 205 -6.05 -19.00 2.96
N PRO A 206 -6.08 -17.93 2.15
CA PRO A 206 -6.04 -16.56 2.67
C PRO A 206 -7.17 -16.35 3.72
N PRO A 207 -6.93 -15.57 4.79
CA PRO A 207 -8.00 -15.19 5.72
C PRO A 207 -9.17 -14.51 5.01
N SER A 208 -10.39 -14.72 5.51
CA SER A 208 -11.63 -14.24 4.88
C SER A 208 -11.76 -12.73 4.69
N HIS A 209 -11.03 -11.94 5.49
CA HIS A 209 -11.02 -10.47 5.39
C HIS A 209 -9.99 -9.92 4.39
N ILE A 210 -9.15 -10.78 3.82
CA ILE A 210 -8.18 -10.39 2.78
C ILE A 210 -8.90 -10.43 1.45
N ALA A 211 -8.97 -9.27 0.78
CA ALA A 211 -9.59 -9.17 -0.53
C ALA A 211 -8.74 -9.92 -1.58
N VAL A 212 -9.42 -10.62 -2.49
CA VAL A 212 -8.80 -11.21 -3.68
C VAL A 212 -9.26 -10.42 -4.90
N GLU A 213 -8.31 -9.76 -5.58
CA GLU A 213 -8.58 -8.88 -6.71
C GLU A 213 -7.83 -9.32 -7.97
N HIS A 214 -8.23 -8.80 -9.13
CA HIS A 214 -7.66 -9.16 -10.42
C HIS A 214 -7.28 -7.92 -11.26
N GLY A 215 -6.32 -8.11 -12.16
CA GLY A 215 -5.84 -7.10 -13.10
C GLY A 215 -4.78 -6.16 -12.53
N ALA A 216 -4.24 -5.30 -13.40
CA ALA A 216 -3.15 -4.38 -13.08
C ALA A 216 -3.50 -3.40 -11.94
N VAL A 217 -2.49 -3.02 -11.15
CA VAL A 217 -2.62 -1.95 -10.16
C VAL A 217 -2.65 -0.60 -10.89
N THR A 218 -3.71 0.16 -10.67
CA THR A 218 -3.82 1.55 -11.12
C THR A 218 -3.26 2.49 -10.05
N LYS A 219 -2.63 3.59 -10.47
CA LYS A 219 -2.31 4.67 -9.53
C LYS A 219 -3.59 5.43 -9.25
N ILE A 220 -3.90 5.61 -7.98
CA ILE A 220 -5.09 6.31 -7.54
C ILE A 220 -4.66 7.62 -6.91
N SER A 221 -5.28 8.72 -7.29
CA SER A 221 -5.08 10.02 -6.65
C SER A 221 -6.40 10.51 -6.07
N THR A 222 -6.38 10.93 -4.81
CA THR A 222 -7.55 11.51 -4.15
C THR A 222 -7.59 13.01 -4.39
N LEU A 223 -8.70 13.51 -4.93
CA LEU A 223 -8.96 14.94 -5.08
C LEU A 223 -9.05 15.64 -3.72
N ILE A 224 -8.45 16.82 -3.62
CA ILE A 224 -8.58 17.67 -2.43
C ILE A 224 -9.76 18.63 -2.64
N PRO A 225 -10.82 18.57 -1.80
CA PRO A 225 -11.92 19.53 -1.85
C PRO A 225 -11.42 20.95 -1.63
N GLN A 226 -11.95 21.92 -2.37
CA GLN A 226 -11.44 23.30 -2.40
C GLN A 226 -12.40 24.31 -1.76
N LEU A 227 -13.68 23.98 -1.67
CA LEU A 227 -14.71 24.87 -1.13
C LEU A 227 -14.95 24.57 0.35
N GLN A 228 -15.12 25.60 1.17
CA GLN A 228 -15.35 25.45 2.61
C GLN A 228 -16.62 24.64 2.95
N GLU A 229 -17.63 24.69 2.08
CA GLU A 229 -18.87 23.90 2.21
C GLU A 229 -18.67 22.39 2.04
N GLU A 230 -17.53 21.97 1.49
CA GLU A 230 -17.13 20.56 1.38
C GLU A 230 -16.49 20.03 2.66
N TYR A 231 -16.41 20.85 3.72
CA TYR A 231 -15.79 20.48 4.99
C TYR A 231 -16.76 20.62 6.18
N ASP A 232 -16.54 19.81 7.21
CA ASP A 232 -17.16 19.88 8.52
C ASP A 232 -16.13 20.21 9.61
N VAL A 233 -16.59 20.78 10.72
CA VAL A 233 -15.78 20.93 11.93
C VAL A 233 -15.68 19.57 12.63
N ALA A 234 -14.52 19.26 13.20
CA ALA A 234 -14.35 18.09 14.05
C ALA A 234 -15.30 18.14 15.24
N GLY A 235 -16.30 17.24 15.23
CA GLY A 235 -17.32 17.16 16.26
C GLY A 235 -16.90 16.36 17.49
N THR A 236 -17.89 15.83 18.19
CA THR A 236 -17.70 14.95 19.35
C THR A 236 -17.63 13.48 18.93
N CYS A 237 -16.90 12.68 19.71
CA CYS A 237 -16.90 11.23 19.52
C CYS A 237 -18.28 10.65 19.85
N SER A 238 -18.84 9.92 18.89
CA SER A 238 -20.15 9.26 18.99
C SER A 238 -20.23 8.12 20.03
N LEU A 239 -19.12 7.78 20.69
CA LEU A 239 -19.04 6.77 21.76
C LEU A 239 -18.85 7.42 23.15
N CYS A 240 -17.81 8.24 23.33
CA CYS A 240 -17.50 8.83 24.64
C CYS A 240 -18.07 10.25 24.85
N LEU A 241 -18.66 10.84 23.80
CA LEU A 241 -19.24 12.19 23.75
C LEU A 241 -18.26 13.35 24.00
N LYS A 242 -16.96 13.06 24.17
CA LYS A 242 -15.91 14.08 24.31
C LYS A 242 -15.49 14.63 22.94
N PRO A 243 -14.98 15.87 22.86
CA PRO A 243 -14.45 16.45 21.62
C PRO A 243 -13.32 15.61 21.02
N ILE A 244 -13.23 15.54 19.69
CA ILE A 244 -12.08 15.00 18.97
C ILE A 244 -11.17 16.18 18.59
N LEU A 245 -9.99 16.24 19.17
CA LEU A 245 -9.13 17.44 19.09
C LEU A 245 -8.23 17.47 17.86
N SER A 246 -8.00 16.32 17.22
CA SER A 246 -7.16 16.25 16.02
C SER A 246 -7.63 15.16 15.06
N ILE A 247 -7.33 15.35 13.77
CA ILE A 247 -7.58 14.34 12.73
C ILE A 247 -6.82 13.04 13.00
N SER A 248 -5.67 13.11 13.69
CA SER A 248 -4.87 11.92 14.06
C SER A 248 -5.59 10.97 15.03
N GLU A 249 -6.56 11.49 15.80
CA GLU A 249 -7.39 10.70 16.68
C GLU A 249 -8.74 10.34 16.05
N LEU A 250 -9.09 10.94 14.91
CA LEU A 250 -10.41 10.82 14.30
C LEU A 250 -10.51 9.61 13.38
N LEU A 251 -11.55 8.81 13.56
CA LEU A 251 -12.08 7.92 12.54
C LEU A 251 -13.51 8.33 12.20
N ARG A 252 -13.83 8.38 10.91
CA ARG A 252 -15.21 8.56 10.43
C ARG A 252 -15.84 7.22 10.07
N CYS A 253 -17.16 7.16 10.11
CA CYS A 253 -17.90 5.98 9.68
C CYS A 253 -17.52 5.59 8.23
N HIS A 254 -17.45 4.29 7.94
CA HIS A 254 -17.20 3.81 6.58
C HIS A 254 -18.29 4.28 5.59
N ALA A 255 -19.54 4.32 6.04
CA ALA A 255 -20.66 4.90 5.29
C ALA A 255 -20.71 6.44 5.46
N ASN A 256 -19.60 7.14 5.28
CA ASN A 256 -19.48 8.59 5.53
C ASN A 256 -20.37 9.47 4.62
N GLU A 257 -20.96 8.92 3.56
CA GLU A 257 -21.95 9.60 2.72
C GLU A 257 -23.32 9.73 3.43
N THR A 258 -23.69 8.74 4.26
CA THR A 258 -25.00 8.69 4.94
C THR A 258 -24.90 8.82 6.45
N CYS A 259 -23.77 8.42 7.04
CA CYS A 259 -23.51 8.42 8.46
C CYS A 259 -22.41 9.42 8.82
N LYS A 260 -22.80 10.56 9.42
CA LYS A 260 -21.89 11.65 9.84
C LYS A 260 -21.18 11.39 11.18
N SER A 261 -21.10 10.13 11.61
CA SER A 261 -20.56 9.79 12.93
C SER A 261 -19.04 9.78 12.91
N HIS A 262 -18.44 10.47 13.88
CA HIS A 262 -17.01 10.47 14.14
C HIS A 262 -16.70 9.78 15.48
N PHE A 263 -15.53 9.17 15.57
CA PHE A 263 -15.10 8.43 16.76
C PHE A 263 -13.63 8.76 17.06
N HIS A 264 -13.25 8.79 18.34
CA HIS A 264 -11.85 8.58 18.67
C HIS A 264 -11.44 7.18 18.22
N MET A 265 -10.28 7.07 17.59
CA MET A 265 -9.67 5.81 17.18
C MET A 265 -9.65 4.81 18.33
N ARG A 266 -9.21 5.23 19.53
CA ARG A 266 -9.17 4.39 20.74
C ARG A 266 -10.56 3.91 21.17
N CYS A 267 -11.57 4.77 21.11
CA CYS A 267 -12.94 4.42 21.49
C CYS A 267 -13.52 3.38 20.53
N LEU A 268 -13.36 3.59 19.22
CA LEU A 268 -13.88 2.66 18.22
C LEU A 268 -13.14 1.32 18.25
N SER A 269 -11.81 1.33 18.42
CA SER A 269 -11.00 0.12 18.61
C SER A 269 -11.51 -0.69 19.81
N LYS A 270 -11.62 -0.04 20.99
CA LYS A 270 -12.13 -0.69 22.21
C LYS A 270 -13.53 -1.28 22.02
N HIS A 271 -14.43 -0.53 21.38
CA HIS A 271 -15.79 -0.99 21.13
C HIS A 271 -15.80 -2.26 20.27
N ALA A 272 -15.10 -2.26 19.14
CA ALA A 272 -15.05 -3.39 18.22
C ALA A 272 -14.35 -4.62 18.84
N LEU A 273 -13.26 -4.40 19.58
CA LEU A 273 -12.52 -5.49 20.24
C LEU A 273 -13.31 -6.13 21.38
N ASN A 274 -14.07 -5.36 22.15
CA ASN A 274 -14.96 -5.91 23.18
C ASN A 274 -16.06 -6.79 22.59
N ALA A 275 -16.58 -6.45 21.40
CA ALA A 275 -17.64 -7.23 20.74
C ALA A 275 -17.18 -8.64 20.32
N VAL A 276 -15.87 -8.88 20.25
CA VAL A 276 -15.26 -10.18 19.89
C VAL A 276 -14.33 -10.72 20.99
N ASP A 277 -14.38 -10.16 22.19
CA ASP A 277 -13.54 -10.55 23.35
C ASP A 277 -12.01 -10.52 23.10
N GLU A 278 -11.54 -9.59 22.27
CA GLU A 278 -10.11 -9.43 21.93
C GLU A 278 -9.47 -8.17 22.56
N TYR A 279 -10.20 -7.39 23.35
CA TYR A 279 -9.70 -6.11 23.87
C TYR A 279 -8.46 -6.24 24.77
N ARG A 280 -8.32 -7.38 25.44
CA ARG A 280 -7.17 -7.67 26.31
C ARG A 280 -5.95 -8.21 25.55
N THR A 281 -6.13 -8.67 24.32
CA THR A 281 -5.09 -9.40 23.56
C THR A 281 -4.67 -8.68 22.27
N SER A 282 -5.45 -7.70 21.81
CA SER A 282 -5.23 -6.99 20.55
C SER A 282 -5.33 -5.47 20.72
N LEU A 283 -4.52 -4.74 19.95
CA LEU A 283 -4.52 -3.27 19.97
C LEU A 283 -5.59 -2.66 19.04
N PHE A 284 -5.97 -3.37 17.99
CA PHE A 284 -6.95 -2.95 17.01
C PHE A 284 -7.72 -4.15 16.44
N PRO A 285 -9.00 -3.99 16.10
CA PRO A 285 -9.82 -5.05 15.50
C PRO A 285 -9.41 -5.31 14.04
N ILE A 286 -9.78 -6.47 13.49
CA ILE A 286 -9.71 -6.70 12.03
C ILE A 286 -10.86 -5.97 11.33
N GLN A 287 -12.06 -6.11 11.89
CA GLN A 287 -13.31 -5.52 11.41
C GLN A 287 -14.21 -5.16 12.59
N GLY A 288 -15.22 -4.35 12.35
CA GLY A 288 -16.23 -4.02 13.34
C GLY A 288 -17.50 -3.48 12.70
N GLN A 289 -18.46 -3.08 13.53
CA GLN A 289 -19.68 -2.42 13.09
C GLN A 289 -19.72 -0.99 13.63
N CYS A 290 -20.21 -0.06 12.82
CA CYS A 290 -20.42 1.31 13.27
C CYS A 290 -21.49 1.32 14.38
N PRO A 291 -21.21 1.83 15.59
CA PRO A 291 -22.17 1.87 16.69
C PRO A 291 -23.42 2.73 16.41
N LYS A 292 -23.43 3.51 15.31
CA LYS A 292 -24.50 4.45 14.98
C LYS A 292 -25.39 3.98 13.84
N CYS A 293 -24.82 3.46 12.75
CA CYS A 293 -25.60 3.00 11.59
C CYS A 293 -25.51 1.49 11.33
N GLY A 294 -24.70 0.74 12.10
CA GLY A 294 -24.53 -0.70 11.96
C GLY A 294 -23.68 -1.15 10.77
N VAL A 295 -23.20 -0.24 9.90
CA VAL A 295 -22.38 -0.61 8.74
C VAL A 295 -21.12 -1.35 9.19
N VAL A 296 -20.81 -2.47 8.54
CA VAL A 296 -19.58 -3.22 8.76
C VAL A 296 -18.41 -2.46 8.11
N TYR A 297 -17.27 -2.45 8.78
CA TYR A 297 -16.03 -1.87 8.26
C TYR A 297 -14.84 -2.80 8.52
N LEU A 298 -13.83 -2.73 7.65
CA LEU A 298 -12.49 -3.22 7.97
C LEU A 298 -11.70 -2.10 8.65
N TRP A 299 -10.93 -2.44 9.69
CA TRP A 299 -10.14 -1.44 10.40
C TRP A 299 -9.12 -0.75 9.49
N GLY A 300 -8.48 -1.52 8.59
CA GLY A 300 -7.52 -0.98 7.63
C GLY A 300 -8.12 0.03 6.66
N ASP A 301 -9.42 -0.08 6.32
CA ASP A 301 -10.10 0.92 5.50
C ASP A 301 -10.26 2.25 6.22
N LEU A 302 -10.61 2.21 7.51
CA LEU A 302 -10.72 3.42 8.34
C LEU A 302 -9.37 4.11 8.51
N ILE A 303 -8.29 3.34 8.69
CA ILE A 303 -6.93 3.89 8.79
C ILE A 303 -6.46 4.47 7.46
N ARG A 304 -6.76 3.82 6.32
CA ARG A 304 -6.46 4.36 5.00
C ARG A 304 -7.16 5.69 4.76
N ASP A 305 -8.43 5.77 5.10
CA ASP A 305 -9.21 7.00 5.03
C ASP A 305 -8.61 8.11 5.91
N GLN A 306 -8.31 7.82 7.18
CA GLN A 306 -7.67 8.78 8.09
C GLN A 306 -6.35 9.34 7.54
N ARG A 307 -5.53 8.51 6.89
CA ARG A 307 -4.27 8.97 6.30
C ARG A 307 -4.48 9.96 5.17
N ILE A 308 -5.51 9.74 4.36
CA ILE A 308 -5.90 10.71 3.34
C ILE A 308 -6.35 12.02 4.01
N LEU A 309 -7.14 11.96 5.09
CA LEU A 309 -7.54 13.15 5.85
C LEU A 309 -6.32 13.89 6.43
N LEU A 310 -5.33 13.18 6.96
CA LEU A 310 -4.08 13.77 7.46
C LEU A 310 -3.28 14.44 6.33
N ALA A 311 -3.24 13.83 5.15
CA ALA A 311 -2.56 14.41 3.99
C ALA A 311 -3.29 15.66 3.47
N VAL A 312 -4.63 15.65 3.43
CA VAL A 312 -5.45 16.84 3.14
C VAL A 312 -5.21 17.93 4.18
N ASN A 313 -5.18 17.59 5.46
CA ASN A 313 -4.92 18.56 6.54
C ASN A 313 -3.53 19.19 6.41
N LYS A 314 -2.52 18.39 6.05
CA LYS A 314 -1.15 18.88 5.80
C LYS A 314 -1.11 19.83 4.60
N PHE A 315 -1.82 19.51 3.53
CA PHE A 315 -1.97 20.40 2.37
C PHE A 315 -2.61 21.74 2.76
N ASN A 316 -3.63 21.69 3.61
CA ASN A 316 -4.35 22.86 4.14
C ASN A 316 -3.67 23.55 5.33
N SER A 317 -2.40 23.23 5.65
CA SER A 317 -1.70 23.74 6.85
C SER A 317 -1.61 25.28 6.95
N SER A 318 -1.73 25.98 5.81
CA SER A 318 -1.71 27.45 5.74
C SER A 318 -3.06 28.07 5.34
N SER A 319 -4.14 27.28 5.29
CA SER A 319 -5.48 27.75 4.89
C SER A 319 -6.46 27.71 6.06
N THR A 320 -7.59 28.39 5.91
CA THR A 320 -8.71 28.35 6.87
C THR A 320 -9.34 26.96 7.00
N LEU A 321 -9.00 26.04 6.09
CA LEU A 321 -9.45 24.64 6.08
C LEU A 321 -8.59 23.73 6.98
N PHE A 322 -7.56 24.27 7.64
CA PHE A 322 -6.75 23.51 8.59
C PHE A 322 -7.62 22.99 9.75
N ASN A 323 -7.43 21.71 10.09
CA ASN A 323 -8.22 20.92 11.05
C ASN A 323 -9.71 20.74 10.70
N MET A 324 -10.15 21.13 9.50
CA MET A 324 -11.48 20.78 9.01
C MET A 324 -11.49 19.38 8.37
N ILE A 325 -12.65 18.72 8.36
CA ILE A 325 -12.82 17.35 7.88
C ILE A 325 -13.59 17.38 6.56
N PRO A 326 -13.02 16.90 5.44
CA PRO A 326 -13.78 16.69 4.22
C PRO A 326 -15.08 15.88 4.43
N ARG A 327 -16.19 16.39 3.92
CA ARG A 327 -17.50 15.75 3.91
C ARG A 327 -17.53 14.56 2.98
N GLY A 328 -18.20 13.50 3.40
CA GLY A 328 -18.49 12.34 2.55
C GLY A 328 -17.25 11.66 1.97
N LYS A 329 -17.46 10.79 1.00
CA LYS A 329 -16.37 10.05 0.37
C LYS A 329 -15.55 10.98 -0.51
N LEU A 330 -14.23 10.96 -0.31
CA LEU A 330 -13.32 11.73 -1.16
C LEU A 330 -13.27 11.11 -2.56
N ILE A 331 -13.30 11.97 -3.58
CA ILE A 331 -13.29 11.55 -4.98
C ILE A 331 -11.89 11.06 -5.35
N LYS A 332 -11.83 9.88 -5.97
CA LYS A 332 -10.59 9.22 -6.41
C LYS A 332 -10.52 9.20 -7.94
N MET A 333 -9.34 9.52 -8.50
CA MET A 333 -9.00 9.50 -9.93
C MET A 333 -7.94 8.46 -10.27
#